data_AF-A0A0H2R3L4-F1
#
_entry.id   AF-A0A0H2R3L4-F1
#
_cell.length_a   1.000
_cell.length_b   1.000
_cell.length_c   1.000
_cell.angle_alpha   90.00
_cell.angle_beta   90.00
_cell.angle_gamma   90.00
#
_symmetry.space_group_name_H-M   'P 1'
#
loop_
_entity.id
_entity.type
_entity.pdbx_description
1 polymer ?
#
loop_
_entity_poly.entity_id
_entity_poly.type
_entity_poly.pdbx_seq_one_letter_code
_entity_poly.pdbx_strand_id
1 'polypeptide(L)'
;LFRNPKFRSRILDIVVDEAHVIQQWGDDFRKSFKELTILKTIAGTEVPWSAFSATLPTPTFHTVFNTLRMGENKRFWGTNVGCDRKNLELWVRPMEYPIHSLA
;
A
#
# COMPACT_ATOMS: atom_id res chain seq x y z
N LEU A 1 7.35 -17.20 -14.69
CA LEU A 1 6.24 -17.66 -13.83
C LEU A 1 4.89 -17.06 -14.29
N PHE A 2 4.69 -15.75 -14.18
CA PHE A 2 3.43 -15.08 -14.54
C PHE A 2 3.03 -15.18 -16.02
N ARG A 3 3.96 -15.49 -16.94
CA ARG A 3 3.63 -15.78 -18.35
C ARG A 3 3.04 -17.17 -18.58
N ASN A 4 3.11 -18.07 -17.60
CA ASN A 4 2.61 -19.45 -17.74
C ASN A 4 1.10 -19.50 -17.42
N PRO A 5 0.23 -19.90 -18.38
CA PRO A 5 -1.21 -19.95 -18.16
C PRO A 5 -1.64 -20.88 -17.01
N LYS A 6 -0.98 -22.03 -16.86
CA LYS A 6 -1.27 -22.99 -15.76
C LYS A 6 -0.93 -22.42 -14.39
N PHE A 7 0.06 -21.51 -14.33
CA PHE A 7 0.38 -20.82 -13.09
C PHE A 7 -0.67 -19.75 -12.79
N ARG A 8 -0.96 -18.88 -13.76
CA ARG A 8 -1.96 -17.80 -13.65
C ARG A 8 -3.33 -18.30 -13.23
N SER A 9 -3.79 -19.42 -13.80
CA SER A 9 -5.09 -20.01 -13.46
C SER A 9 -5.20 -20.47 -12.00
N ARG A 10 -4.09 -20.52 -11.25
CA ARG A 10 -4.05 -20.87 -9.83
C ARG A 10 -3.85 -19.65 -8.92
N ILE A 11 -3.65 -18.46 -9.48
CA ILE A 11 -3.53 -17.24 -8.69
C ILE A 11 -4.93 -16.74 -8.35
N LEU A 12 -5.22 -16.66 -7.06
CA LEU A 12 -6.51 -16.16 -6.58
C LEU A 12 -6.53 -14.65 -6.41
N ASP A 13 -5.44 -14.05 -5.94
CA ASP A 13 -5.29 -12.61 -5.75
C ASP A 13 -3.80 -12.23 -5.76
N ILE A 14 -3.52 -10.99 -6.14
CA ILE A 14 -2.20 -10.38 -5.99
C ILE A 14 -2.32 -9.25 -4.98
N VAL A 15 -1.64 -9.41 -3.85
CA VAL A 15 -1.69 -8.46 -2.74
C VAL A 15 -0.40 -7.62 -2.73
N VAL A 16 -0.58 -6.30 -2.81
CA VAL A 16 0.50 -5.30 -2.66
C VAL A 16 0.40 -4.72 -1.26
N ASP A 17 1.31 -5.14 -0.39
CA ASP A 17 1.49 -4.56 0.93
C ASP A 17 2.36 -3.29 0.85
N GLU A 18 2.19 -2.38 1.81
CA GLU A 18 2.86 -1.07 1.87
C GLU A 18 2.78 -0.28 0.57
N ALA A 19 1.58 -0.23 -0.03
CA ALA A 19 1.38 0.34 -1.36
C ALA A 19 1.80 1.82 -1.48
N HIS A 20 1.85 2.57 -0.36
CA HIS A 20 2.31 3.96 -0.33
C HIS A 20 3.74 4.16 -0.88
N VAL A 21 4.57 3.11 -0.82
CA VAL A 21 5.93 3.08 -1.36
C VAL A 21 5.98 3.37 -2.86
N ILE A 22 4.91 3.06 -3.60
CA ILE A 22 4.79 3.34 -5.05
C ILE A 22 5.02 4.83 -5.34
N GLN A 23 4.44 5.74 -4.53
CA GLN A 23 4.67 7.17 -4.69
C GLN A 23 5.95 7.63 -3.98
N GLN A 24 6.11 7.29 -2.70
CA GLN A 24 7.15 7.91 -1.87
C GLN A 24 8.56 7.56 -2.32
N TRP A 25 8.79 6.32 -2.77
CA TRP A 25 10.14 5.77 -2.94
C TRP A 25 10.39 5.21 -4.34
N GLY A 26 9.44 5.39 -5.26
CA GLY A 26 9.58 4.93 -6.63
C GLY A 26 10.68 5.64 -7.41
N ASP A 27 11.19 6.78 -6.92
CA ASP A 27 12.29 7.52 -7.55
C ASP A 27 13.69 7.10 -7.07
N ASP A 28 13.89 6.83 -5.77
CA ASP A 28 15.25 6.64 -5.23
C ASP A 28 15.53 5.32 -4.50
N PHE A 29 14.52 4.60 -3.98
CA PHE A 29 14.79 3.42 -3.12
C PHE A 29 14.22 2.10 -3.66
N ARG A 30 13.09 2.09 -4.39
CA ARG A 30 12.54 0.86 -5.02
C ARG A 30 11.81 1.12 -6.35
N LYS A 31 12.58 1.43 -7.39
CA LYS A 31 12.07 1.70 -8.76
C LYS A 31 11.16 0.60 -9.32
N SER A 32 11.37 -0.66 -8.94
CA SER A 32 10.54 -1.80 -9.37
C SER A 32 9.06 -1.68 -8.95
N PHE A 33 8.74 -0.90 -7.92
CA PHE A 33 7.33 -0.65 -7.55
C PHE A 33 6.59 0.18 -8.59
N LYS A 34 7.28 1.04 -9.35
CA LYS A 34 6.69 1.75 -10.51
C LYS A 34 6.34 0.80 -11.65
N GLU A 35 6.99 -0.36 -11.71
CA GLU A 35 6.79 -1.37 -12.75
C GLU A 35 5.70 -2.40 -12.42
N LEU A 36 4.99 -2.26 -11.28
CA LEU A 36 3.90 -3.17 -10.91
C LEU A 36 2.78 -3.23 -11.97
N THR A 37 2.58 -2.15 -12.74
CA THR A 37 1.68 -2.16 -13.89
C THR A 37 2.08 -3.21 -14.95
N ILE A 38 3.38 -3.44 -15.14
CA ILE A 38 3.91 -4.47 -16.06
C ILE A 38 3.53 -5.85 -15.53
N LEU A 39 3.72 -6.08 -14.23
CA LEU A 39 3.32 -7.35 -13.61
C LEU A 39 1.81 -7.59 -13.74
N LYS A 40 0.97 -6.57 -13.53
CA LYS A 40 -0.48 -6.66 -13.75
C LYS A 40 -0.82 -7.05 -15.19
N THR A 41 -0.14 -6.44 -16.16
CA THR A 41 -0.32 -6.76 -17.58
C THR A 41 0.07 -8.21 -17.89
N ILE A 42 1.17 -8.72 -17.31
CA ILE A 42 1.64 -10.09 -17.54
C ILE A 42 0.77 -11.13 -16.82
N ALA A 43 0.35 -10.83 -15.59
CA ALA A 43 -0.48 -11.71 -14.76
C ALA A 43 -1.90 -11.88 -15.32
N GLY A 44 -2.36 -10.88 -16.07
CA GLY A 44 -3.70 -10.84 -16.64
C GLY A 44 -4.66 -10.00 -15.78
N THR A 45 -5.64 -9.38 -16.43
CA THR A 45 -6.65 -8.53 -15.78
C THR A 45 -7.76 -9.34 -15.09
N GLU A 46 -7.79 -10.65 -15.33
CA GLU A 46 -8.68 -11.60 -14.67
C GLU A 46 -8.31 -11.85 -13.21
N VAL A 47 -7.04 -11.71 -12.85
CA VAL A 47 -6.56 -11.87 -11.48
C VAL A 47 -6.89 -10.58 -10.72
N PRO A 48 -7.60 -10.65 -9.58
CA PRO A 48 -7.83 -9.47 -8.76
C PRO A 48 -6.51 -8.96 -8.17
N TRP A 49 -6.51 -7.67 -7.85
CA TRP A 49 -5.40 -7.00 -7.18
C TRP A 49 -5.95 -6.28 -5.96
N SER A 50 -5.26 -6.43 -4.84
CA SER A 50 -5.56 -5.77 -3.57
C SER A 50 -4.34 -4.98 -3.13
N ALA A 51 -4.54 -3.77 -2.62
CA ALA A 51 -3.47 -2.90 -2.15
C ALA A 51 -3.78 -2.38 -0.75
N PHE A 52 -2.82 -2.53 0.17
CA PHE A 52 -2.96 -2.15 1.57
C PHE A 52 -1.83 -1.23 2.00
N SER A 53 -2.14 -0.30 2.90
CA SER A 53 -1.17 0.59 3.52
C SER A 53 -1.75 1.16 4.81
N ALA A 54 -0.93 1.29 5.86
CA ALA A 54 -1.33 1.96 7.09
C ALA A 54 -1.47 3.48 6.89
N THR A 55 -0.58 4.07 6.08
CA THR A 55 -0.55 5.49 5.76
C THR A 55 -0.79 5.67 4.27
N LEU A 56 -1.90 6.31 3.89
CA LEU A 56 -2.23 6.51 2.48
C LEU A 56 -2.96 7.85 2.26
N PRO A 57 -2.23 8.98 2.29
CA PRO A 57 -2.80 10.29 1.98
C PRO A 57 -3.45 10.30 0.59
N THR A 58 -4.46 11.13 0.37
CA THR A 58 -5.22 11.20 -0.89
C THR A 58 -4.33 11.28 -2.16
N PRO A 59 -3.28 12.11 -2.23
CA PRO A 59 -2.39 12.11 -3.39
C PRO A 59 -1.71 10.76 -3.64
N THR A 60 -1.27 10.09 -2.58
CA THR A 60 -0.64 8.76 -2.63
C THR A 60 -1.60 7.67 -3.00
N PHE A 61 -2.80 7.73 -2.44
CA PHE A 61 -3.88 6.87 -2.85
C PHE A 61 -4.11 6.98 -4.37
N HIS A 62 -4.21 8.20 -4.93
CA HIS A 62 -4.40 8.38 -6.38
C HIS A 62 -3.25 7.82 -7.21
N THR A 63 -2.00 8.03 -6.79
CA THR A 63 -0.84 7.44 -7.47
C THR A 63 -0.93 5.91 -7.47
N VAL A 64 -1.17 5.29 -6.30
CA VAL A 64 -1.33 3.83 -6.18
C VAL A 64 -2.48 3.32 -7.05
N PHE A 65 -3.64 3.96 -6.96
CA PHE A 65 -4.85 3.59 -7.68
C PHE A 65 -4.61 3.60 -9.20
N ASN A 66 -3.95 4.64 -9.71
CA ASN A 66 -3.64 4.79 -11.13
C ASN A 66 -2.54 3.82 -11.58
N THR A 67 -1.44 3.70 -10.84
CA THR A 67 -0.34 2.77 -11.16
C THR A 67 -0.83 1.33 -11.22
N LEU A 68 -1.66 0.93 -10.26
CA LEU A 68 -2.22 -0.42 -10.22
C LEU A 68 -3.45 -0.57 -11.11
N ARG A 69 -3.86 0.46 -11.89
CA ARG A 69 -5.07 0.45 -12.74
C ARG A 69 -6.28 -0.12 -12.01
N MET A 70 -6.52 0.39 -10.82
CA MET A 70 -7.71 0.07 -10.03
C MET A 70 -8.91 0.82 -10.65
N GLY A 71 -10.13 0.34 -10.43
CA GLY A 71 -11.33 1.02 -10.93
C GLY A 71 -11.77 0.69 -12.36
N GLU A 72 -10.86 0.27 -13.26
CA GLU A 72 -11.19 0.03 -14.69
C GLU A 72 -12.29 -1.04 -14.88
N ASN A 73 -12.19 -2.17 -14.15
CA ASN A 73 -13.12 -3.30 -14.28
C ASN A 73 -14.05 -3.49 -13.07
N LYS A 74 -13.81 -2.75 -11.98
CA LYS A 74 -14.58 -2.83 -10.73
C LYS A 74 -14.74 -1.44 -10.15
N ARG A 75 -15.98 -0.99 -9.95
CA ARG A 75 -16.31 0.30 -9.34
C ARG A 75 -16.09 0.27 -7.82
N PHE A 76 -14.84 0.17 -7.40
CA PHE A 76 -14.44 0.24 -6.00
C PHE A 76 -13.29 1.23 -5.86
N TRP A 77 -13.53 2.29 -5.08
CA TRP A 77 -12.55 3.34 -4.84
C TRP A 77 -11.59 2.97 -3.69
N GLY A 78 -12.01 2.14 -2.74
CA GLY A 78 -11.20 1.80 -1.57
C GLY A 78 -11.98 1.98 -0.27
N THR A 79 -11.34 1.66 0.84
CA THR A 79 -11.90 1.85 2.18
C THR A 79 -10.82 2.45 3.08
N ASN A 80 -11.16 3.52 3.78
CA ASN A 80 -10.35 4.07 4.86
C ASN A 80 -11.10 3.79 6.17
N VAL A 81 -10.56 2.87 6.97
CA VAL A 81 -11.14 2.50 8.27
C VAL A 81 -10.79 3.47 9.40
N GLY A 82 -9.90 4.44 9.13
CA GLY A 82 -9.36 5.35 10.14
C GLY A 82 -8.34 4.68 11.05
N CYS A 83 -7.77 5.47 11.96
CA CYS A 83 -6.83 5.01 12.98
C CYS A 83 -7.37 5.17 14.41
N ASP A 84 -8.66 5.49 14.55
CA ASP A 84 -9.29 5.68 15.86
C ASP A 84 -9.30 4.37 16.67
N ARG A 85 -8.98 4.49 17.95
CA ARG A 85 -8.89 3.39 18.90
C ARG A 85 -9.57 3.82 20.19
N LYS A 86 -10.90 3.73 20.21
CA LYS A 86 -11.77 4.10 21.35
C LYS A 86 -11.39 3.42 22.67
N ASN A 87 -10.63 2.33 22.60
CA ASN A 87 -10.14 1.56 23.74
C ASN A 87 -8.77 2.07 24.28
N LEU A 88 -8.23 3.16 23.76
CA LEU A 88 -6.95 3.75 24.17
C LEU A 88 -7.18 5.13 24.79
N GLU A 89 -6.58 5.36 25.95
CA GLU A 89 -6.52 6.66 26.60
C GLU A 89 -5.13 7.27 26.40
N LEU A 90 -5.04 8.50 25.92
CA LEU A 90 -3.78 9.19 25.64
C LEU A 90 -3.42 10.12 26.79
N TRP A 91 -2.27 9.89 27.43
CA TRP A 91 -1.76 10.72 28.52
C TRP A 91 -0.36 11.23 28.18
N VAL A 92 -0.11 12.51 28.46
CA VAL A 92 1.22 13.12 28.34
C VAL A 92 1.66 13.57 29.72
N ARG A 93 2.88 13.22 30.12
CA ARG A 93 3.50 13.66 31.38
C ARG A 93 4.88 14.25 31.11
N PRO A 94 5.29 15.30 31.85
CA PRO A 94 6.66 15.78 31.79
C PRO A 94 7.64 14.64 32.10
N MET A 95 8.75 14.60 31.37
CA MET A 95 9.85 13.68 31.68
C MET A 95 10.50 14.16 32.98
N GLU A 96 10.57 13.30 33.98
CA GLU A 96 11.10 13.64 35.32
C GLU A 96 12.62 13.85 35.29
N TYR A 97 13.33 13.06 34.47
CA TYR A 97 14.77 13.16 34.29
C TYR A 97 15.11 13.27 32.80
N PRO A 98 14.99 14.47 32.20
CA PRO A 98 15.48 14.70 30.84
C PRO A 98 16.98 14.40 30.71
N ILE A 99 17.45 14.25 29.46
CA ILE A 99 18.83 13.83 29.14
C ILE A 99 19.94 14.68 29.77
N HIS A 100 19.62 15.87 30.28
CA HIS A 100 20.53 16.79 30.98
C HIS A 100 20.38 16.78 32.52
N SER A 101 19.61 15.86 33.09
CA SER A 101 19.40 15.74 34.54
C SER A 101 20.54 15.04 35.29
N LEU A 102 21.55 14.54 34.58
CA LEU A 102 22.78 14.03 35.16
C LEU A 102 23.83 15.15 35.13
N ALA A 103 23.84 15.98 36.19
CA ALA A 103 24.92 16.93 36.50
C ALA A 103 25.39 16.69 37.94
#